data_AF-G0PM82-F1
#
_entry.id   AF-G0PM82-F1
#
_cell.length_a   1.000
_cell.length_b   1.000
_cell.length_c   1.000
_cell.angle_alpha   90.00
_cell.angle_beta   90.00
_cell.angle_gamma   90.00
#
_symmetry.space_group_name_H-M   'P 1'
#
loop_
_entity.id
_entity.type
_entity.pdbx_description
1 polymer ?
#
loop_
_entity_poly.entity_id
_entity_poly.type
_entity_poly.pdbx_seq_one_letter_code
_entity_poly.pdbx_strand_id
1 'polypeptide(L)'
;MEKITIDKTTISLWDIGGQKHLWKFYYPTTKILIYVVDSSNEERLQDAREELFGLLEEPELVKCPLLVVANKQDLPNALSSEELTEKFHLESIRNRKWHICGTSAQTGDGLNDGLKWVKEHIK
;
A
#
# COMPACT_ATOMS: atom_id res chain seq x y z
N MET A 1 11.47 -12.26 -0.60
CA MET A 1 11.80 -11.27 0.45
C MET A 1 12.83 -10.33 -0.12
N GLU A 2 12.41 -9.14 -0.49
CA GLU A 2 13.35 -8.08 -0.85
C GLU A 2 13.60 -7.23 0.40
N LYS A 3 14.85 -6.82 0.60
CA LYS A 3 15.22 -5.93 1.69
C LYS A 3 15.75 -4.66 1.08
N ILE A 4 15.06 -3.56 1.32
CA ILE A 4 15.55 -2.24 0.94
C ILE A 4 16.01 -1.57 2.22
N THR A 5 17.30 -1.27 2.29
CA THR A 5 17.82 -0.43 3.37
C THR A 5 17.71 1.01 2.93
N ILE A 6 16.91 1.79 3.66
CA ILE A 6 16.83 3.23 3.46
C ILE A 6 17.41 3.89 4.70
N ASP A 7 18.52 4.59 4.51
CA ASP A 7 19.37 5.13 5.57
C ASP A 7 19.84 4.05 6.57
N LYS A 8 19.20 4.00 7.75
CA LYS A 8 19.50 3.03 8.84
C LYS A 8 18.36 2.04 9.07
N THR A 9 17.31 2.10 8.26
CA THR A 9 16.11 1.28 8.41
C THR A 9 16.05 0.24 7.31
N THR A 10 16.07 -1.03 7.70
CA THR A 10 15.87 -2.15 6.77
C THR A 10 14.37 -2.41 6.63
N ILE A 11 13.81 -2.06 5.48
CA ILE A 11 12.44 -2.39 5.11
C ILE A 11 12.48 -3.77 4.46
N SER A 12 11.80 -4.74 5.08
CA SER A 12 11.57 -6.04 4.42
C SER A 12 10.28 -5.94 3.62
N LEU A 13 10.40 -5.93 2.31
CA LEU A 13 9.27 -6.01 1.39
C LEU A 13 9.00 -7.48 1.06
N TRP A 14 7.73 -7.82 1.18
CA TRP A 14 7.22 -9.10 0.77
C TRP A 14 6.31 -8.84 -0.43
N ASP A 15 6.80 -9.11 -1.64
CA ASP A 15 5.90 -9.30 -2.77
C ASP A 15 5.20 -10.63 -2.56
N ILE A 16 3.96 -10.55 -2.07
CA ILE A 16 3.13 -11.71 -1.86
C ILE A 16 2.10 -11.72 -2.99
N GLY A 17 2.52 -12.20 -4.16
CA GLY A 17 1.60 -12.53 -5.25
C GLY A 17 0.44 -13.42 -4.77
N GLY A 18 -0.60 -13.57 -5.60
CA GLY A 18 -2.00 -13.98 -5.29
C GLY A 18 -2.30 -15.24 -4.45
N GLN A 19 -1.32 -15.87 -3.80
CA GLN A 19 -1.48 -16.90 -2.79
C GLN A 19 -1.77 -16.29 -1.39
N LYS A 20 -2.99 -15.77 -1.23
CA LYS A 20 -3.48 -15.12 0.01
C LYS A 20 -3.26 -15.92 1.30
N HIS A 21 -3.22 -17.25 1.21
CA HIS A 21 -3.05 -18.13 2.37
C HIS A 21 -1.67 -17.99 3.05
N LEU A 22 -0.64 -17.53 2.33
CA LEU A 22 0.72 -17.36 2.89
C LEU A 22 0.90 -16.02 3.61
N TRP A 23 -0.04 -15.09 3.45
CA TRP A 23 0.10 -13.71 3.94
C TRP A 23 0.14 -13.67 5.47
N LYS A 24 -0.62 -14.55 6.11
CA LYS A 24 -0.75 -14.67 7.57
C LYS A 24 0.56 -14.92 8.30
N PHE A 25 1.55 -15.52 7.64
CA PHE A 25 2.87 -15.75 8.23
C PHE A 25 3.68 -14.45 8.44
N TYR A 26 3.32 -13.37 7.74
CA TYR A 26 4.05 -12.11 7.77
C TYR A 26 3.42 -11.04 8.67
N TYR A 27 2.11 -11.15 8.96
CA TYR A 27 1.39 -10.15 9.74
C TYR A 27 2.01 -9.86 11.12
N PRO A 28 2.42 -10.86 11.93
CA PRO A 28 2.89 -10.59 13.30
C PRO A 28 4.13 -9.68 13.39
N THR A 29 4.94 -9.61 12.34
CA THR A 29 6.17 -8.82 12.30
C THR A 29 6.04 -7.54 11.47
N THR A 30 4.87 -7.31 10.87
CA THR A 30 4.62 -6.15 10.00
C THR A 30 4.55 -4.88 10.86
N LYS A 31 5.29 -3.85 10.43
CA LYS A 31 5.29 -2.52 11.08
C LYS A 31 4.43 -1.52 10.32
N ILE A 32 4.46 -1.61 9.00
CA ILE A 32 3.71 -0.77 8.07
C ILE A 32 3.16 -1.69 6.98
N LEU A 33 1.89 -1.50 6.65
CA LEU A 33 1.25 -2.16 5.52
C LEU A 33 1.38 -1.24 4.29
N ILE A 34 2.01 -1.73 3.23
CA ILE A 34 2.07 -1.02 1.93
C ILE A 34 1.19 -1.80 0.96
N TYR A 35 0.15 -1.15 0.43
CA TYR A 35 -0.80 -1.75 -0.50
C TYR A 35 -0.68 -1.08 -1.87
N VAL A 36 -0.18 -1.81 -2.87
CA VAL A 36 0.06 -1.28 -4.21
C VAL A 36 -1.13 -1.59 -5.11
N VAL A 37 -1.71 -0.54 -5.70
CA VAL A 37 -2.87 -0.62 -6.58
C VAL A 37 -2.43 -0.31 -8.00
N ASP A 38 -2.86 -1.14 -8.95
CA ASP A 38 -2.79 -0.83 -10.37
C ASP A 38 -3.84 0.24 -10.71
N SER A 39 -3.43 1.51 -10.72
CA SER A 39 -4.36 2.65 -10.89
C SER A 39 -5.00 2.72 -12.26
N SER A 40 -4.49 1.99 -13.26
CA SER A 40 -5.08 1.96 -14.60
C SER A 40 -6.09 0.82 -14.81
N ASN A 41 -6.26 -0.07 -13.83
CA ASN A 41 -7.14 -1.23 -13.96
C ASN A 41 -8.41 -1.06 -13.12
N GLU A 42 -9.35 -0.26 -13.64
CA GLU A 42 -10.59 0.07 -12.94
C GLU A 42 -11.46 -1.16 -12.62
N GLU A 43 -11.51 -2.15 -13.52
CA GLU A 43 -12.31 -3.37 -13.37
C GLU A 43 -11.93 -4.18 -12.11
N ARG A 44 -10.69 -4.06 -11.65
CA ARG A 44 -10.18 -4.82 -10.50
C ARG A 44 -10.15 -4.02 -9.20
N LEU A 45 -10.58 -2.75 -9.21
CA LEU A 45 -10.51 -1.90 -8.02
C LEU A 45 -11.48 -2.34 -6.92
N GLN A 46 -12.65 -2.88 -7.29
CA GLN A 46 -13.58 -3.41 -6.29
C GLN A 46 -12.94 -4.57 -5.52
N ASP A 47 -12.38 -5.55 -6.24
CA ASP A 47 -11.70 -6.70 -5.63
C ASP A 47 -10.51 -6.26 -4.76
N ALA A 48 -9.71 -5.31 -5.26
CA ALA A 48 -8.57 -4.75 -4.54
C ALA A 48 -8.99 -4.01 -3.26
N ARG A 49 -10.11 -3.28 -3.30
CA ARG A 49 -10.69 -2.63 -2.13
C ARG A 49 -11.15 -3.68 -1.11
N GLU A 50 -11.93 -4.67 -1.53
CA GLU A 50 -12.42 -5.72 -0.64
C GLU A 50 -11.27 -6.48 0.04
N GLU A 51 -10.21 -6.76 -0.71
CA GLU A 51 -8.99 -7.36 -0.19
C GLU A 51 -8.26 -6.47 0.81
N LEU A 52 -8.09 -5.17 0.50
CA LEU A 52 -7.50 -4.21 1.44
C LEU A 52 -8.30 -4.18 2.74
N PHE A 53 -9.62 -4.04 2.70
CA PHE A 53 -10.42 -3.97 3.93
C PHE A 53 -10.36 -5.27 4.73
N GLY A 54 -10.33 -6.44 4.06
CA GLY A 54 -10.08 -7.71 4.73
C GLY A 54 -8.72 -7.75 5.46
N LEU A 55 -7.65 -7.22 4.85
CA LEU A 55 -6.35 -7.06 5.52
C LEU A 55 -6.42 -6.12 6.72
N LEU A 56 -7.22 -5.05 6.65
CA LEU A 56 -7.33 -4.08 7.75
C LEU A 56 -8.11 -4.63 8.96
N GLU A 57 -8.88 -5.70 8.78
CA GLU A 57 -9.60 -6.41 9.85
C GLU A 57 -8.72 -7.45 10.58
N GLU A 58 -7.59 -7.85 10.00
CA GLU A 58 -6.69 -8.84 10.62
C GLU A 58 -6.12 -8.29 11.95
N PRO A 59 -6.27 -9.02 13.09
CA PRO A 59 -5.88 -8.55 14.42
C PRO A 59 -4.41 -8.12 14.51
N GLU A 60 -3.53 -8.83 13.82
CA GLU A 60 -2.10 -8.57 13.76
C GLU A 60 -1.76 -7.28 13.00
N LEU A 61 -2.64 -6.85 12.08
CA LEU A 61 -2.46 -5.65 11.27
C LEU A 61 -3.22 -4.43 11.80
N VAL A 62 -4.07 -4.58 12.82
CA VAL A 62 -4.99 -3.52 13.29
C VAL A 62 -4.30 -2.20 13.66
N LYS A 63 -3.05 -2.25 14.14
CA LYS A 63 -2.25 -1.07 14.54
C LYS A 63 -1.27 -0.60 13.47
N CYS A 64 -1.13 -1.32 12.37
CA CYS A 64 -0.16 -0.98 11.33
C CYS A 64 -0.64 0.26 10.55
N PRO A 65 0.18 1.32 10.43
CA PRO A 65 -0.06 2.37 9.46
C PRO A 65 -0.16 1.80 8.04
N LEU A 66 -1.04 2.38 7.22
CA LEU A 66 -1.28 1.96 5.83
C LEU A 66 -0.72 2.99 4.85
N LEU A 67 0.15 2.57 3.94
CA LEU A 67 0.47 3.34 2.74
C LEU A 67 -0.21 2.69 1.53
N VAL A 68 -1.08 3.42 0.84
CA VAL A 68 -1.62 3.01 -0.46
C VAL A 68 -0.73 3.61 -1.55
N VAL A 69 -0.31 2.80 -2.50
CA VAL A 69 0.52 3.24 -3.64
C VAL A 69 -0.32 3.12 -4.90
N ALA A 70 -0.75 4.25 -5.45
CA ALA A 70 -1.45 4.33 -6.71
C ALA A 70 -0.44 4.22 -7.86
N ASN A 71 -0.14 2.99 -8.29
CA ASN A 71 0.93 2.71 -9.24
C ASN A 71 0.45 2.76 -10.70
N LYS A 72 1.38 2.96 -11.63
CA LYS A 72 1.18 3.13 -13.08
C LYS A 72 0.61 4.49 -13.50
N GLN A 73 0.96 5.54 -12.78
CA GLN A 73 0.58 6.93 -13.11
C GLN A 73 1.14 7.41 -14.47
N ASP A 74 2.05 6.66 -15.08
CA ASP A 74 2.54 6.88 -16.45
C ASP A 74 1.50 6.53 -17.54
N LEU A 75 0.46 5.77 -17.21
CA LEU A 75 -0.56 5.36 -18.16
C LEU A 75 -1.68 6.41 -18.28
N PRO A 76 -2.21 6.67 -19.48
CA PRO A 76 -3.20 7.72 -19.70
C PRO A 76 -4.56 7.47 -19.03
N ASN A 77 -4.86 6.22 -18.69
CA ASN A 77 -6.08 5.81 -17.99
C ASN A 77 -5.84 5.55 -16.49
N ALA A 78 -4.71 6.00 -15.94
CA ALA A 78 -4.41 5.88 -14.53
C ALA A 78 -5.28 6.83 -13.71
N LEU A 79 -5.95 6.29 -12.69
CA LEU A 79 -6.69 7.09 -11.72
C LEU A 79 -5.73 7.83 -10.79
N SER A 80 -6.07 9.08 -10.50
CA SER A 80 -5.38 9.92 -9.52
C SER A 80 -5.49 9.37 -8.09
N SER A 81 -4.67 9.93 -7.19
CA SER A 81 -4.73 9.58 -5.76
C SER A 81 -6.07 10.00 -5.14
N GLU A 82 -6.67 11.10 -5.60
CA GLU A 82 -7.98 11.57 -5.18
C GLU A 82 -9.08 10.58 -5.63
N GLU A 83 -9.10 10.18 -6.90
CA GLU A 83 -10.09 9.23 -7.42
C GLU A 83 -10.01 7.87 -6.72
N LEU A 84 -8.79 7.37 -6.45
CA LEU A 84 -8.62 6.13 -5.70
C LEU A 84 -9.04 6.27 -4.23
N THR A 85 -8.78 7.43 -3.61
CA THR A 85 -9.25 7.72 -2.25
C THR A 85 -10.77 7.61 -2.16
N GLU A 86 -11.49 8.16 -3.15
CA GLU A 86 -12.93 8.08 -3.24
C GLU A 86 -13.42 6.65 -3.50
N LYS A 87 -12.90 5.96 -4.53
CA LYS A 87 -13.32 4.61 -4.91
C LYS A 87 -13.05 3.57 -3.82
N PHE A 88 -11.94 3.71 -3.10
CA PHE A 88 -11.59 2.81 -1.99
C PHE A 88 -12.27 3.23 -0.68
N HIS A 89 -12.91 4.40 -0.62
CA HIS A 89 -13.43 5.00 0.60
C HIS A 89 -12.38 5.06 1.73
N LEU A 90 -11.14 5.45 1.40
CA LEU A 90 -10.04 5.47 2.37
C LEU A 90 -10.33 6.40 3.55
N GLU A 91 -11.12 7.45 3.31
CA GLU A 91 -11.56 8.35 4.38
C GLU A 91 -12.38 7.64 5.48
N SER A 92 -13.04 6.51 5.19
CA SER A 92 -13.75 5.74 6.21
C SER A 92 -12.80 5.14 7.27
N ILE A 93 -11.50 5.03 6.96
CA ILE A 93 -10.48 4.49 7.85
C ILE A 93 -10.13 5.56 8.91
N ARG A 94 -10.71 5.40 10.11
CA ARG A 94 -10.48 6.31 11.26
C ARG A 94 -9.60 5.73 12.36
N ASN A 95 -9.39 4.41 12.37
CA ASN A 95 -8.71 3.68 13.45
C ASN A 95 -7.19 3.52 13.27
N ARG A 96 -6.62 3.99 12.16
CA ARG A 96 -5.18 3.94 11.87
C ARG A 96 -4.74 5.15 11.05
N LYS A 97 -3.42 5.40 11.05
CA LYS A 97 -2.82 6.36 10.14
C LYS A 97 -2.75 5.75 8.75
N TRP A 98 -3.07 6.55 7.74
CA TRP A 98 -2.92 6.14 6.35
C TRP A 98 -2.44 7.31 5.49
N HIS A 99 -1.88 6.98 4.33
CA HIS A 99 -1.54 7.92 3.27
C HIS A 99 -1.65 7.23 1.91
N ILE A 100 -1.84 8.02 0.86
CA ILE A 100 -1.82 7.57 -0.53
C ILE A 100 -0.82 8.41 -1.31
N CYS A 101 -0.03 7.77 -2.17
CA CYS A 101 0.84 8.46 -3.12
C CYS A 101 0.72 7.85 -4.52
N GLY A 102 0.67 8.71 -5.53
CA GLY A 102 0.76 8.32 -6.93
C GLY A 102 2.20 7.99 -7.31
N THR A 103 2.42 6.84 -7.97
CA THR A 103 3.75 6.42 -8.42
C THR A 103 3.74 5.87 -9.83
N SER A 104 4.88 5.97 -10.51
CA SER A 104 5.20 5.11 -11.64
C SER A 104 6.42 4.27 -11.29
N ALA A 105 6.23 2.96 -11.13
CA ALA A 105 7.34 2.04 -10.97
C ALA A 105 8.25 1.98 -12.22
N GLN A 106 7.75 2.40 -13.39
CA GLN A 106 8.52 2.41 -14.63
C GLN A 106 9.48 3.60 -14.70
N THR A 107 9.05 4.81 -14.30
CA THR A 107 9.88 6.01 -14.33
C THR A 107 10.58 6.30 -13.01
N GLY A 108 10.06 5.75 -11.91
CA GLY A 108 10.49 6.04 -10.54
C GLY A 108 9.78 7.24 -9.89
N ASP A 109 8.87 7.89 -10.60
CA ASP A 109 8.16 9.07 -10.11
C ASP A 109 7.28 8.72 -8.89
N GLY A 110 7.24 9.64 -7.91
CA GLY A 110 6.42 9.53 -6.70
C GLY A 110 6.91 8.55 -5.63
N LEU A 111 7.88 7.67 -5.93
CA LEU A 111 8.40 6.69 -4.96
C LEU A 111 8.98 7.38 -3.70
N ASN A 112 9.67 8.50 -3.88
CA ASN A 112 10.28 9.24 -2.77
C ASN A 112 9.26 9.74 -1.74
N ASP A 113 8.06 10.10 -2.17
CA ASP A 113 7.01 10.61 -1.28
C ASP A 113 6.48 9.50 -0.38
N GLY A 114 6.19 8.32 -0.96
CA GLY A 114 5.82 7.13 -0.20
C GLY A 114 6.91 6.70 0.78
N LEU A 115 8.17 6.72 0.34
CA LEU A 115 9.32 6.39 1.19
C LEU A 115 9.50 7.38 2.35
N LYS A 116 9.29 8.67 2.12
CA LYS A 116 9.31 9.70 3.16
C LYS A 116 8.24 9.43 4.21
N TRP A 117 7.02 9.13 3.79
CA TRP A 117 5.93 8.80 4.72
C TRP A 117 6.26 7.55 5.55
N VAL A 118 6.81 6.50 4.92
CA VAL A 118 7.25 5.29 5.61
C VAL A 118 8.29 5.61 6.68
N LYS A 119 9.30 6.44 6.37
CA LYS A 119 10.34 6.85 7.34
C LYS A 119 9.76 7.56 8.56
N GLU A 120 8.74 8.38 8.39
CA GLU A 120 8.10 9.12 9.49
C GLU A 120 7.32 8.21 10.44
N HIS A 121 6.84 7.06 9.93
CA HIS A 121 5.95 6.15 10.65
C HIS A 121 6.60 4.81 11.04
N ILE A 122 7.83 4.53 10.60
CA ILE A 122 8.61 3.37 11.01
C ILE A 122 9.42 3.73 12.27
N LYS A 123 8.82 3.50 13.43
CA LYS A 123 9.49 3.64 14.75
C LYS A 123 9.43 2.32 15.52
#